data_AF-A0A0W0Y1V3-F1
#
_entry.id   AF-A0A0W0Y1V3-F1
#
_cell.length_a   1.000
_cell.length_b   1.000
_cell.length_c   1.000
_cell.angle_alpha   90.00
_cell.angle_beta   90.00
_cell.angle_gamma   90.00
#
_symmetry.space_group_name_H-M   'P 1'
#
loop_
_entity.id
_entity.type
_entity.pdbx_description
1 polymer ?
#
loop_
_entity_poly.entity_id
_entity_poly.type
_entity_poly.pdbx_seq_one_letter_code
_entity_poly.pdbx_strand_id
1 'polypeptide(L)'
;MPEHDSTFARALLMESSRSSQVKGTLAFVAVQLSDKVLAPIIGKLKEGSVLTEEENQTIEFLATEHSKDGMQWGGAMPELTKGEIMGSRAKKLELLEILATRLSGEYITDVDDEEKLAGVMKAMTDCSFCYVEKLNSLHSENFNKIKSNIFPTPEELAIRVTRKEVGQKDQIATTFGIGRELGVDLVPKEDPILPGYERTHIAGKSAFAGADTMLRIQVLLKSYQDVKERHDKLEVEIEAQSLLQDTSGMEARLAELKKEMKTLGDKLTFYRVPLDRPVSLDELTPPKPFIETLSEMGGSPGKLPLVATASGTTARTLIALQDIGAFNQSGFDPSIAQTVSSTLCSTIVHGGHHSVLEVGEMYNRLLDYHAINTMESGHPMDETTMPYYEIGDSYTLVPPGMREDVGLRQQSLQSIGMTKGLKSQLTDFKQSENPTPKPSGGYHFS
;
A
#
# COMPACT_ATOMS: atom_id res chain seq x y z
N MET A 1 -2.11 -6.45 9.61
CA MET A 1 -3.20 -5.54 9.19
C MET A 1 -3.96 -5.13 10.44
N PRO A 2 -4.39 -3.86 10.63
CA PRO A 2 -5.42 -3.59 11.64
C PRO A 2 -6.59 -4.53 11.35
N GLU A 3 -7.01 -5.36 12.31
CA GLU A 3 -8.07 -6.36 12.09
C GLU A 3 -9.35 -5.74 11.51
N HIS A 4 -9.59 -4.46 11.81
CA HIS A 4 -10.68 -3.65 11.30
C HIS A 4 -10.70 -3.54 9.77
N ASP A 5 -9.60 -3.14 9.13
CA ASP A 5 -9.55 -2.92 7.68
C ASP A 5 -9.60 -4.23 6.90
N SER A 6 -9.00 -5.30 7.47
CA SER A 6 -9.09 -6.65 6.90
C SER A 6 -10.53 -7.16 6.91
N THR A 7 -11.24 -6.92 8.02
CA THR A 7 -12.61 -7.36 8.19
C THR A 7 -13.58 -6.54 7.34
N PHE A 8 -13.36 -5.23 7.23
CA PHE A 8 -14.07 -4.36 6.30
C PHE A 8 -13.87 -4.79 4.85
N ALA A 9 -12.62 -4.96 4.40
CA ALA A 9 -12.30 -5.35 3.03
C ALA A 9 -12.92 -6.72 2.69
N ARG A 10 -12.87 -7.67 3.62
CA ARG A 10 -13.54 -8.97 3.46
C ARG A 10 -15.05 -8.83 3.37
N ALA A 11 -15.67 -8.05 4.25
CA ALA A 11 -17.11 -7.81 4.21
C ALA A 11 -17.54 -7.21 2.87
N LEU A 12 -16.80 -6.21 2.39
CA LEU A 12 -17.01 -5.59 1.09
C LEU A 12 -16.85 -6.61 -0.04
N LEU A 13 -15.83 -7.46 -0.01
CA LEU A 13 -15.61 -8.49 -1.03
C LEU A 13 -16.78 -9.48 -1.11
N MET A 14 -17.28 -9.92 0.05
CA MET A 14 -18.43 -10.83 0.14
C MET A 14 -19.72 -10.22 -0.40
N GLU A 15 -19.97 -8.93 -0.16
CA GLU A 15 -21.17 -8.28 -0.67
C GLU A 15 -21.02 -7.88 -2.15
N SER A 16 -19.82 -7.53 -2.59
CA SER A 16 -19.50 -7.29 -4.01
C SER A 16 -19.71 -8.54 -4.88
N SER A 17 -19.34 -9.74 -4.40
CA SER A 17 -19.55 -10.99 -5.16
C SER A 17 -21.04 -11.36 -5.31
N ARG A 18 -21.90 -10.82 -4.44
CA ARG A 18 -23.35 -11.08 -4.45
C ARG A 18 -24.15 -10.02 -5.18
N SER A 19 -23.65 -8.79 -5.24
CA SER A 19 -24.37 -7.68 -5.85
C SER A 19 -24.38 -7.79 -7.37
N SER A 20 -25.56 -8.05 -7.96
CA SER A 20 -25.74 -8.06 -9.42
C SER A 20 -25.39 -6.73 -10.06
N GLN A 21 -25.61 -5.61 -9.35
CA GLN A 21 -25.23 -4.28 -9.84
C GLN A 21 -23.70 -4.15 -9.94
N VAL A 22 -22.97 -4.53 -8.89
CA VAL A 22 -21.50 -4.50 -8.91
C VAL A 22 -20.96 -5.39 -10.00
N LYS A 23 -21.44 -6.64 -10.09
CA LYS A 23 -21.02 -7.58 -11.13
C LYS A 23 -21.31 -7.06 -12.54
N GLY A 24 -22.47 -6.43 -12.75
CA GLY A 24 -22.80 -5.79 -14.02
C GLY A 24 -21.85 -4.65 -14.39
N THR A 25 -21.52 -3.78 -13.43
CA THR A 25 -20.54 -2.70 -13.63
C THR A 25 -19.14 -3.24 -13.90
N LEU A 26 -18.69 -4.25 -13.15
CA LEU A 26 -17.39 -4.89 -13.36
C LEU A 26 -17.32 -5.58 -14.72
N ALA A 27 -18.36 -6.33 -15.10
CA ALA A 27 -18.47 -6.94 -16.43
C ALA A 27 -18.34 -5.91 -17.55
N PHE A 28 -19.04 -4.79 -17.42
CA PHE A 28 -19.00 -3.71 -18.40
C PHE A 28 -17.59 -3.13 -18.60
N VAL A 29 -16.85 -2.85 -17.53
CA VAL A 29 -15.49 -2.28 -17.63
C VAL A 29 -14.44 -3.35 -18.00
N ALA A 30 -14.59 -4.58 -17.52
CA ALA A 30 -13.65 -5.67 -17.74
C ALA A 30 -13.61 -6.10 -19.22
N VAL A 31 -14.78 -6.17 -19.88
CA VAL A 31 -14.87 -6.50 -21.30
C VAL A 31 -14.13 -5.46 -22.15
N GLN A 32 -14.35 -4.16 -21.89
CA GLN A 32 -13.65 -3.10 -22.62
C GLN A 32 -12.13 -3.19 -22.47
N LEU A 33 -11.64 -3.46 -21.25
CA LEU A 33 -10.22 -3.64 -21.00
C LEU A 33 -9.66 -4.88 -21.72
N SER A 34 -10.38 -6.01 -21.66
CA SER A 34 -10.02 -7.26 -22.34
C SER A 34 -9.95 -7.08 -23.86
N ASP A 35 -10.93 -6.39 -24.46
CA ASP A 35 -10.98 -6.10 -25.89
C ASP A 35 -9.81 -5.23 -26.35
N LYS A 36 -9.33 -4.34 -25.50
CA LYS A 36 -8.17 -3.47 -25.79
C LYS A 36 -6.84 -4.19 -25.60
N VAL A 37 -6.69 -4.99 -24.56
CA VAL A 37 -5.40 -5.57 -24.15
C VAL A 37 -5.20 -7.00 -24.67
N LEU A 38 -6.17 -7.88 -24.45
CA LEU A 38 -6.03 -9.32 -24.69
C LEU A 38 -6.45 -9.73 -26.10
N ALA A 39 -7.60 -9.24 -26.57
CA ALA A 39 -8.19 -9.69 -27.84
C ALA A 39 -7.26 -9.52 -29.06
N PRO A 40 -6.50 -8.41 -29.23
CA PRO A 40 -5.59 -8.26 -30.36
C PRO A 40 -4.45 -9.29 -30.34
N ILE A 41 -3.91 -9.58 -29.15
CA ILE A 41 -2.82 -10.54 -28.95
C ILE A 41 -3.32 -11.97 -29.21
N ILE A 42 -4.51 -12.31 -28.68
CA ILE A 42 -5.17 -13.59 -28.91
C ILE A 42 -5.42 -13.82 -30.40
N GLY A 43 -5.95 -12.81 -31.12
CA GLY A 43 -6.18 -12.89 -32.57
C GLY A 43 -4.90 -13.24 -33.34
N LYS A 44 -3.82 -12.50 -33.10
CA LYS A 44 -2.51 -12.78 -33.70
C LYS A 44 -1.97 -14.17 -33.34
N LEU A 45 -2.16 -14.60 -32.09
CA LEU A 45 -1.79 -15.94 -31.62
C LEU A 45 -2.67 -17.06 -32.18
N LYS A 46 -3.87 -16.79 -32.69
CA LYS A 46 -4.66 -17.77 -33.44
C LYS A 46 -4.27 -17.85 -34.91
N GLU A 47 -3.96 -16.71 -35.53
CA GLU A 47 -3.76 -16.59 -36.98
C GLU A 47 -2.38 -17.02 -37.51
N GLY A 48 -1.41 -17.22 -36.64
CA GLY A 48 -0.01 -17.43 -37.04
C GLY A 48 0.85 -16.16 -36.98
N SER A 49 0.25 -15.00 -36.79
CA SER A 49 0.86 -13.68 -36.94
C SER A 49 2.01 -13.40 -35.95
N VAL A 50 2.93 -12.53 -36.38
CA VAL A 50 4.07 -12.07 -35.56
C VAL A 50 3.56 -11.05 -34.53
N LEU A 51 3.97 -11.23 -33.27
CA LEU A 51 3.70 -10.30 -32.18
C LEU A 51 4.71 -9.16 -32.19
N THR A 52 4.29 -7.96 -31.79
CA THR A 52 5.19 -6.84 -31.54
C THR A 52 6.00 -7.08 -30.25
N GLU A 53 7.02 -6.25 -30.03
CA GLU A 53 7.80 -6.29 -28.80
C GLU A 53 6.92 -5.99 -27.57
N GLU A 54 6.06 -4.97 -27.64
CA GLU A 54 5.12 -4.60 -26.58
C GLU A 54 4.17 -5.76 -26.22
N GLU A 55 3.68 -6.48 -27.24
CA GLU A 55 2.80 -7.65 -27.05
C GLU A 55 3.55 -8.83 -26.43
N ASN A 56 4.82 -9.08 -26.82
CA ASN A 56 5.63 -10.11 -26.18
C ASN A 56 5.92 -9.78 -24.71
N GLN A 57 6.26 -8.52 -24.40
CA GLN A 57 6.48 -8.06 -23.03
C GLN A 57 5.20 -8.15 -22.18
N THR A 58 4.04 -7.89 -22.80
CA THR A 58 2.73 -8.07 -22.17
C THR A 58 2.51 -9.52 -21.76
N ILE A 59 2.70 -10.48 -22.67
CA ILE A 59 2.56 -11.91 -22.35
C ILE A 59 3.59 -12.34 -21.30
N GLU A 60 4.82 -11.85 -21.39
CA GLU A 60 5.87 -12.18 -20.43
C GLU A 60 5.53 -11.71 -19.01
N PHE A 61 4.98 -10.51 -18.88
CA PHE A 61 4.48 -9.98 -17.61
C PHE A 61 3.32 -10.84 -17.09
N LEU A 62 2.27 -11.06 -17.88
CA LEU A 62 1.11 -11.85 -17.48
C LEU A 62 1.51 -13.29 -17.09
N ALA A 63 2.43 -13.90 -17.84
CA ALA A 63 2.96 -15.23 -17.52
C ALA A 63 3.71 -15.23 -16.19
N THR A 64 4.41 -14.15 -15.84
CA THR A 64 5.05 -14.02 -14.53
C THR A 64 3.99 -13.93 -13.43
N GLU A 65 3.06 -12.98 -13.55
CA GLU A 65 2.10 -12.66 -12.49
C GLU A 65 1.03 -13.73 -12.25
N HIS A 66 0.74 -14.57 -13.25
CA HIS A 66 -0.26 -15.63 -13.15
C HIS A 66 0.32 -17.04 -13.06
N SER A 67 1.65 -17.17 -12.93
CA SER A 67 2.35 -18.42 -12.70
C SER A 67 2.67 -18.64 -11.22
N LYS A 68 3.20 -19.83 -10.90
CA LYS A 68 3.79 -20.11 -9.59
C LYS A 68 5.03 -19.28 -9.28
N ASP A 69 5.63 -18.62 -10.26
CA ASP A 69 6.79 -17.75 -10.04
C ASP A 69 6.37 -16.40 -9.43
N GLY A 70 5.11 -15.98 -9.63
CA GLY A 70 4.53 -14.76 -9.08
C GLY A 70 3.79 -14.94 -7.76
N MET A 71 3.25 -16.14 -7.47
CA MET A 71 2.47 -16.51 -6.26
C MET A 71 1.53 -15.40 -5.74
N GLN A 72 0.71 -14.82 -6.61
CA GLN A 72 -0.30 -13.83 -6.21
C GLN A 72 -1.69 -14.45 -6.16
N TRP A 73 -2.49 -13.99 -5.19
CA TRP A 73 -3.86 -14.44 -4.99
C TRP A 73 -4.71 -14.19 -6.24
N GLY A 74 -5.44 -15.21 -6.71
CA GLY A 74 -6.21 -15.15 -7.96
C GLY A 74 -5.39 -15.45 -9.23
N GLY A 75 -4.19 -16.03 -9.14
CA GLY A 75 -3.39 -16.46 -10.30
C GLY A 75 -4.17 -17.35 -11.29
N ALA A 76 -3.82 -17.31 -12.58
CA ALA A 76 -4.55 -18.04 -13.62
C ALA A 76 -4.00 -19.45 -13.86
N MET A 77 -2.69 -19.64 -13.73
CA MET A 77 -2.00 -20.91 -13.92
C MET A 77 -1.01 -21.16 -12.76
N PRO A 78 -1.50 -21.22 -11.51
CA PRO A 78 -0.64 -21.28 -10.31
C PRO A 78 0.21 -22.56 -10.21
N GLU A 79 -0.02 -23.55 -11.07
CA GLU A 79 0.74 -24.82 -11.09
C GLU A 79 1.96 -24.78 -12.03
N LEU A 80 2.01 -23.82 -12.97
CA LEU A 80 3.04 -23.72 -13.99
C LEU A 80 4.04 -22.62 -13.65
N THR A 81 5.30 -22.77 -14.08
CA THR A 81 6.30 -21.68 -14.13
C THR A 81 6.03 -20.74 -15.30
N LYS A 82 6.59 -19.53 -15.24
CA LYS A 82 6.67 -18.61 -16.39
C LYS A 82 7.34 -19.30 -17.59
N GLY A 83 8.41 -20.06 -17.35
CA GLY A 83 9.14 -20.76 -18.40
C GLY A 83 8.27 -21.76 -19.17
N GLU A 84 7.45 -22.54 -18.46
CA GLU A 84 6.51 -23.49 -19.06
C GLU A 84 5.42 -22.78 -19.88
N ILE A 85 4.88 -21.66 -19.37
CA ILE A 85 3.89 -20.85 -20.09
C ILE A 85 4.49 -20.26 -21.37
N MET A 86 5.70 -19.69 -21.26
CA MET A 86 6.38 -19.04 -22.38
C MET A 86 6.96 -20.02 -23.40
N GLY A 87 7.13 -21.29 -23.03
CA GLY A 87 7.75 -22.33 -23.83
C GLY A 87 6.99 -22.74 -25.08
N SER A 88 5.69 -22.42 -25.20
CA SER A 88 4.93 -22.72 -26.42
C SER A 88 3.84 -21.71 -26.74
N ARG A 89 3.53 -21.56 -28.04
CA ARG A 89 2.40 -20.73 -28.52
C ARG A 89 1.07 -21.15 -27.90
N ALA A 90 0.84 -22.47 -27.75
CA ALA A 90 -0.38 -23.01 -27.18
C ALA A 90 -0.56 -22.59 -25.72
N LYS A 91 0.52 -22.63 -24.91
CA LYS A 91 0.45 -22.21 -23.50
C LYS A 91 0.29 -20.70 -23.31
N LYS A 92 0.91 -19.89 -24.17
CA LYS A 92 0.65 -18.44 -24.21
C LYS A 92 -0.82 -18.17 -24.50
N LEU A 93 -1.39 -18.85 -25.50
CA LEU A 93 -2.79 -18.70 -25.87
C LEU A 93 -3.72 -19.15 -24.72
N GLU A 94 -3.46 -20.30 -24.11
CA GLU A 94 -4.21 -20.82 -22.96
C GLU A 94 -4.27 -19.81 -21.81
N LEU A 95 -3.14 -19.20 -21.43
CA LEU A 95 -3.12 -18.15 -20.41
C LEU A 95 -4.04 -16.99 -20.79
N LEU A 96 -3.88 -16.43 -21.99
CA LEU A 96 -4.66 -15.26 -22.40
C LEU A 96 -6.16 -15.57 -22.52
N GLU A 97 -6.53 -16.79 -22.93
CA GLU A 97 -7.93 -17.23 -23.01
C GLU A 97 -8.55 -17.41 -21.61
N ILE A 98 -7.80 -17.91 -20.63
CA ILE A 98 -8.26 -17.96 -19.23
C ILE A 98 -8.51 -16.54 -18.71
N LEU A 99 -7.59 -15.61 -18.96
CA LEU A 99 -7.74 -14.21 -18.53
C LEU A 99 -8.92 -13.53 -19.22
N ALA A 100 -9.06 -13.71 -20.54
CA ALA A 100 -10.20 -13.18 -21.29
C ALA A 100 -11.53 -13.76 -20.80
N THR A 101 -11.57 -15.05 -20.45
CA THR A 101 -12.75 -15.69 -19.84
C THR A 101 -13.08 -15.04 -18.50
N ARG A 102 -12.09 -14.82 -17.62
CA ARG A 102 -12.30 -14.16 -16.32
C ARG A 102 -12.79 -12.72 -16.47
N LEU A 103 -12.42 -12.03 -17.55
CA LEU A 103 -12.87 -10.67 -17.87
C LEU A 103 -14.15 -10.64 -18.70
N SER A 104 -14.73 -11.79 -19.04
CA SER A 104 -15.98 -11.87 -19.79
C SER A 104 -17.17 -11.53 -18.90
N GLY A 105 -18.19 -10.92 -19.52
CA GLY A 105 -19.41 -10.56 -18.79
C GLY A 105 -20.11 -11.76 -18.18
N GLU A 106 -20.21 -12.87 -18.93
CA GLU A 106 -20.85 -14.12 -18.48
C GLU A 106 -20.16 -14.69 -17.23
N TYR A 107 -18.83 -14.80 -17.25
CA TYR A 107 -18.07 -15.30 -16.10
C TYR A 107 -18.26 -14.40 -14.88
N ILE A 108 -18.15 -13.08 -15.05
CA ILE A 108 -18.25 -12.12 -13.95
C ILE A 108 -19.65 -12.17 -13.33
N THR A 109 -20.71 -12.28 -14.13
CA THR A 109 -22.08 -12.36 -13.61
C THR A 109 -22.34 -13.63 -12.79
N ASP A 110 -21.64 -14.72 -13.11
CA ASP A 110 -21.76 -16.02 -12.44
C ASP A 110 -20.84 -16.18 -11.23
N VAL A 111 -19.98 -15.19 -10.93
CA VAL A 111 -19.17 -15.17 -9.72
C VAL A 111 -20.09 -15.20 -8.48
N ASP A 112 -19.84 -16.16 -7.60
CA ASP A 112 -20.61 -16.44 -6.39
C ASP A 112 -19.74 -16.51 -5.12
N ASP A 113 -18.43 -16.41 -5.26
CA ASP A 113 -17.46 -16.49 -4.16
C ASP A 113 -16.35 -15.43 -4.24
N GLU A 114 -15.63 -15.29 -3.12
CA GLU A 114 -14.54 -14.33 -2.92
C GLU A 114 -13.32 -14.61 -3.82
N GLU A 115 -13.01 -15.89 -4.07
CA GLU A 115 -11.80 -16.31 -4.78
C GLU A 115 -11.92 -16.07 -6.29
N LYS A 116 -13.08 -16.38 -6.86
CA LYS A 116 -13.39 -16.07 -8.26
C LYS A 116 -13.39 -14.56 -8.49
N LEU A 117 -14.01 -13.78 -7.59
CA LEU A 117 -13.99 -12.31 -7.69
C LEU A 117 -12.56 -11.77 -7.60
N ALA A 118 -11.73 -12.32 -6.71
CA ALA A 118 -10.32 -11.96 -6.65
C ALA A 118 -9.57 -12.29 -7.95
N GLY A 119 -9.88 -13.44 -8.58
CA GLY A 119 -9.34 -13.81 -9.89
C GLY A 119 -9.74 -12.85 -11.02
N VAL A 120 -10.98 -12.33 -11.02
CA VAL A 120 -11.43 -11.27 -11.93
C VAL A 120 -10.63 -9.99 -11.69
N MET A 121 -10.57 -9.53 -10.43
CA MET A 121 -9.90 -8.28 -10.09
C MET A 121 -8.41 -8.34 -10.40
N LYS A 122 -7.75 -9.48 -10.17
CA LYS A 122 -6.35 -9.68 -10.55
C LYS A 122 -6.14 -9.60 -12.07
N ALA A 123 -6.99 -10.26 -12.85
CA ALA A 123 -6.92 -10.15 -14.31
C ALA A 123 -7.10 -8.68 -14.77
N MET A 124 -8.01 -7.93 -14.13
CA MET A 124 -8.22 -6.51 -14.43
C MET A 124 -7.00 -5.65 -14.07
N THR A 125 -6.40 -5.84 -12.89
CA THR A 125 -5.23 -5.07 -12.45
C THR A 125 -4.02 -5.35 -13.34
N ASP A 126 -3.81 -6.61 -13.70
CA ASP A 126 -2.63 -7.02 -14.47
C ASP A 126 -2.76 -6.61 -15.95
N CYS A 127 -3.96 -6.71 -16.53
CA CYS A 127 -4.23 -6.15 -17.87
C CYS A 127 -4.06 -4.63 -17.89
N SER A 128 -4.49 -3.94 -16.82
CA SER A 128 -4.31 -2.50 -16.68
C SER A 128 -2.84 -2.11 -16.53
N PHE A 129 -2.03 -2.93 -15.85
CA PHE A 129 -0.58 -2.76 -15.81
C PHE A 129 0.03 -2.88 -17.22
N CYS A 130 -0.33 -3.92 -17.97
CA CYS A 130 0.13 -4.09 -19.34
C CYS A 130 -0.26 -2.90 -20.22
N TYR A 131 -1.50 -2.44 -20.10
CA TYR A 131 -1.96 -1.24 -20.80
C TYR A 131 -1.07 -0.04 -20.49
N VAL A 132 -0.89 0.31 -19.21
CA VAL A 132 -0.19 1.53 -18.79
C VAL A 132 1.33 1.50 -19.03
N GLU A 133 1.98 0.35 -18.89
CA GLU A 133 3.45 0.26 -18.83
C GLU A 133 4.08 -0.46 -20.03
N LYS A 134 3.31 -1.18 -20.85
CA LYS A 134 3.83 -2.01 -21.96
C LYS A 134 3.24 -1.65 -23.31
N LEU A 135 1.93 -1.35 -23.37
CA LEU A 135 1.20 -1.13 -24.63
C LEU A 135 1.09 0.36 -24.95
N ASN A 136 2.22 1.05 -25.06
CA ASN A 136 2.25 2.51 -25.30
C ASN A 136 1.58 2.90 -26.61
N SER A 137 1.63 2.02 -27.61
CA SER A 137 0.95 2.23 -28.89
C SER A 137 -0.59 2.30 -28.80
N LEU A 138 -1.19 1.89 -27.68
CA LEU A 138 -2.65 1.89 -27.46
C LEU A 138 -3.16 3.09 -26.64
N HIS A 139 -2.25 3.94 -26.14
CA HIS A 139 -2.61 5.10 -25.32
C HIS A 139 -3.33 6.17 -26.12
N SER A 140 -4.34 6.79 -25.53
CA SER A 140 -4.98 7.96 -26.14
C SER A 140 -4.06 9.18 -26.10
N GLU A 141 -4.41 10.23 -26.87
CA GLU A 141 -3.70 11.51 -26.85
C GLU A 141 -3.67 12.16 -25.44
N ASN A 142 -4.68 11.86 -24.61
CA ASN A 142 -4.81 12.41 -23.25
C ASN A 142 -4.14 11.55 -22.18
N PHE A 143 -3.60 10.38 -22.52
CA PHE A 143 -3.05 9.42 -21.56
C PHE A 143 -2.04 10.05 -20.60
N ASN A 144 -1.10 10.86 -21.13
CA ASN A 144 -0.08 11.50 -20.31
C ASN A 144 -0.69 12.50 -19.30
N LYS A 145 -1.74 13.24 -19.70
CA LYS A 145 -2.48 14.15 -18.81
C LYS A 145 -3.21 13.35 -17.72
N ILE A 146 -3.84 12.23 -18.08
CA ILE A 146 -4.52 11.35 -17.11
C ILE A 146 -3.49 10.80 -16.11
N LYS A 147 -2.40 10.21 -16.62
CA LYS A 147 -1.34 9.61 -15.81
C LYS A 147 -0.71 10.63 -14.87
N SER A 148 -0.42 11.85 -15.31
CA SER A 148 0.22 12.87 -14.46
C SER A 148 -0.65 13.34 -13.30
N ASN A 149 -1.98 13.28 -13.42
CA ASN A 149 -2.90 13.72 -12.38
C ASN A 149 -3.26 12.61 -11.39
N ILE A 150 -3.27 11.35 -11.84
CA ILE A 150 -3.70 10.21 -11.00
C ILE A 150 -2.51 9.45 -10.42
N PHE A 151 -1.42 9.28 -11.17
CA PHE A 151 -0.33 8.40 -10.78
C PHE A 151 0.42 8.95 -9.56
N PRO A 152 0.87 8.08 -8.63
CA PRO A 152 1.73 8.49 -7.52
C PRO A 152 2.99 9.21 -8.02
N THR A 153 3.42 10.25 -7.31
CA THR A 153 4.71 10.88 -7.63
C THR A 153 5.88 9.94 -7.31
N PRO A 154 7.07 10.15 -7.90
CA PRO A 154 8.26 9.38 -7.56
C PRO A 154 8.57 9.39 -6.05
N GLU A 155 8.32 10.50 -5.37
CA GLU A 155 8.49 10.63 -3.92
C GLU A 155 7.49 9.76 -3.15
N GLU A 156 6.23 9.74 -3.58
CA GLU A 156 5.18 8.90 -2.97
C GLU A 156 5.47 7.41 -3.16
N LEU A 157 6.02 7.02 -4.32
CA LEU A 157 6.50 5.66 -4.57
C LEU A 157 7.76 5.36 -3.74
N ALA A 158 8.68 6.30 -3.60
CA ALA A 158 9.92 6.13 -2.86
C ALA A 158 9.65 5.85 -1.37
N ILE A 159 8.61 6.45 -0.79
CA ILE A 159 8.18 6.18 0.59
C ILE A 159 7.77 4.70 0.80
N ARG A 160 7.25 4.01 -0.23
CA ARG A 160 6.89 2.58 -0.18
C ARG A 160 8.09 1.65 -0.12
N VAL A 161 9.19 2.14 -0.67
CA VAL A 161 10.39 1.38 -0.96
C VAL A 161 11.45 1.60 0.11
N THR A 162 11.58 2.85 0.56
CA THR A 162 12.63 3.28 1.48
C THR A 162 11.99 3.87 2.73
N ARG A 163 12.36 3.34 3.91
CA ARG A 163 11.99 3.91 5.20
C ARG A 163 13.21 4.52 5.86
N LYS A 164 13.04 5.72 6.39
CA LYS A 164 14.06 6.41 7.18
C LYS A 164 13.44 6.95 8.44
N GLU A 165 13.66 6.25 9.55
CA GLU A 165 13.36 6.78 10.88
C GLU A 165 14.53 7.62 11.39
N VAL A 166 14.24 8.57 12.28
CA VAL A 166 15.25 9.45 12.86
C VAL A 166 16.24 8.61 13.68
N GLY A 167 17.53 8.66 13.31
CA GLY A 167 18.59 7.91 13.98
C GLY A 167 18.86 6.50 13.44
N GLN A 168 18.11 6.06 12.42
CA GLN A 168 18.35 4.78 11.74
C GLN A 168 19.03 4.99 10.37
N LYS A 169 19.74 3.95 9.90
CA LYS A 169 20.18 3.87 8.50
C LYS A 169 18.96 3.71 7.60
N ASP A 170 19.02 4.22 6.37
CA ASP A 170 17.97 4.01 5.36
C ASP A 170 17.67 2.51 5.27
N GLN A 171 16.39 2.14 5.32
CA GLN A 171 15.91 0.76 5.22
C GLN A 171 15.17 0.57 3.90
N ILE A 172 15.31 -0.60 3.29
CA ILE A 172 14.61 -1.04 2.09
C ILE A 172 13.58 -2.11 2.46
N ALA A 173 12.38 -2.04 1.87
CA ALA A 173 11.38 -3.08 1.97
C ALA A 173 11.71 -4.30 1.09
N THR A 174 11.73 -5.50 1.66
CA THR A 174 12.16 -6.75 0.98
C THR A 174 11.06 -7.78 0.75
N THR A 175 9.85 -7.58 1.28
CA THR A 175 8.66 -8.45 1.06
C THR A 175 7.45 -7.62 0.58
N PHE A 176 6.30 -8.24 0.31
CA PHE A 176 5.07 -7.53 -0.12
C PHE A 176 4.16 -7.16 1.08
N GLY A 177 3.29 -6.16 0.93
CA GLY A 177 2.20 -5.84 1.89
C GLY A 177 2.56 -4.91 3.06
N ILE A 178 1.81 -5.01 4.17
CA ILE A 178 2.00 -4.19 5.38
C ILE A 178 3.09 -4.81 6.28
N GLY A 179 4.36 -4.55 5.97
CA GLY A 179 5.49 -5.01 6.78
C GLY A 179 5.97 -3.98 7.81
N ARG A 180 6.32 -4.42 9.01
CA ARG A 180 6.85 -3.57 10.10
C ARG A 180 8.11 -4.12 10.76
N GLU A 181 8.51 -5.36 10.46
CA GLU A 181 9.55 -6.06 11.21
C GLU A 181 10.97 -5.88 10.60
N LEU A 182 11.88 -5.27 11.36
CA LEU A 182 13.28 -5.14 10.94
C LEU A 182 13.94 -6.52 10.80
N GLY A 183 14.73 -6.73 9.74
CA GLY A 183 15.42 -7.99 9.44
C GLY A 183 14.56 -9.05 8.75
N VAL A 184 13.23 -8.89 8.74
CA VAL A 184 12.27 -9.76 8.03
C VAL A 184 11.64 -9.00 6.87
N ASP A 185 11.10 -7.83 7.16
CA ASP A 185 10.32 -7.00 6.25
C ASP A 185 11.10 -5.82 5.67
N LEU A 186 12.09 -5.34 6.42
CA LEU A 186 12.88 -4.16 6.18
C LEU A 186 14.35 -4.51 6.44
N VAL A 187 15.24 -4.23 5.49
CA VAL A 187 16.68 -4.43 5.65
C VAL A 187 17.44 -3.13 5.45
N PRO A 188 18.60 -2.93 6.07
CA PRO A 188 19.42 -1.75 5.79
C PRO A 188 19.72 -1.62 4.30
N LYS A 189 19.64 -0.40 3.76
CA LYS A 189 20.07 -0.10 2.42
C LYS A 189 21.58 -0.30 2.33
N GLU A 190 21.99 -1.36 1.64
CA GLU A 190 23.36 -1.61 1.23
C GLU A 190 23.47 -1.36 -0.28
N ASP A 191 24.51 -0.63 -0.70
CA ASP A 191 24.79 -0.43 -2.12
C ASP A 191 25.83 -1.48 -2.59
N PRO A 192 25.56 -2.23 -3.68
CA PRO A 192 24.37 -2.17 -4.54
C PRO A 192 23.18 -3.00 -4.01
N ILE A 193 21.97 -2.60 -4.38
CA ILE A 193 20.73 -3.35 -4.11
C ILE A 193 20.83 -4.73 -4.80
N LEU A 194 20.67 -5.82 -4.03
CA LEU A 194 20.75 -7.17 -4.58
C LEU A 194 19.64 -7.42 -5.62
N PRO A 195 19.93 -8.07 -6.77
CA PRO A 195 18.99 -8.26 -7.88
C PRO A 195 17.63 -8.92 -7.53
N GLY A 196 17.56 -9.65 -6.41
CA GLY A 196 16.30 -10.24 -5.93
C GLY A 196 15.32 -9.23 -5.32
N TYR A 197 15.80 -8.06 -4.88
CA TYR A 197 14.97 -7.03 -4.26
C TYR A 197 14.32 -6.09 -5.29
N GLU A 198 14.86 -5.97 -6.50
CA GLU A 198 14.33 -5.08 -7.54
C GLU A 198 12.84 -5.32 -7.88
N ARG A 199 12.35 -6.57 -7.78
CA ARG A 199 10.92 -6.86 -7.98
C ARG A 199 10.04 -6.41 -6.81
N THR A 200 10.52 -6.54 -5.58
CA THR A 200 9.81 -6.09 -4.38
C THR A 200 9.75 -4.57 -4.27
N HIS A 201 10.71 -3.88 -4.89
CA HIS A 201 10.72 -2.43 -5.10
C HIS A 201 9.57 -1.93 -6.00
N ILE A 202 9.11 -2.71 -6.98
CA ILE A 202 8.10 -2.26 -7.96
C ILE A 202 6.67 -2.29 -7.38
N ALA A 203 6.39 -3.22 -6.47
CA ALA A 203 5.08 -3.30 -5.81
C ALA A 203 4.98 -2.39 -4.59
N GLY A 204 6.08 -2.19 -3.85
CA GLY A 204 6.16 -1.32 -2.68
C GLY A 204 5.31 -1.79 -1.48
N LYS A 205 5.83 -1.69 -0.26
CA LYS A 205 5.00 -1.91 0.94
C LYS A 205 4.17 -0.67 1.25
N SER A 206 2.97 -0.84 1.83
CA SER A 206 2.29 0.31 2.46
C SER A 206 3.18 0.77 3.61
N ALA A 207 3.72 1.99 3.51
CA ALA A 207 4.55 2.55 4.55
C ALA A 207 3.68 3.27 5.57
N PHE A 208 3.39 2.58 6.68
CA PHE A 208 2.90 3.27 7.86
C PHE A 208 4.09 3.98 8.49
N ALA A 209 4.19 5.29 8.30
CA ALA A 209 5.06 6.10 9.12
C ALA A 209 4.42 6.17 10.52
N GLY A 210 4.78 5.22 11.38
CA GLY A 210 4.67 5.47 12.81
C GLY A 210 5.70 6.53 13.14
N ALA A 211 5.30 7.79 13.29
CA ALA A 211 6.11 8.72 14.04
C ALA A 211 5.95 8.31 15.51
N ASP A 212 6.74 7.34 15.98
CA ASP A 212 6.78 7.05 17.42
C ASP A 212 7.41 8.26 18.12
N THR A 213 6.55 9.16 18.60
CA THR A 213 6.96 10.38 19.31
C THR A 213 7.82 10.04 20.52
N MET A 214 7.57 8.90 21.19
CA MET A 214 8.37 8.46 22.32
C MET A 214 9.75 7.97 21.90
N LEU A 215 9.86 7.19 20.82
CA LEU A 215 11.14 6.79 20.24
C LEU A 215 11.93 8.01 19.77
N ARG A 216 11.25 9.00 19.16
CA ARG A 216 11.88 10.24 18.70
C ARG A 216 12.41 11.07 19.86
N ILE A 217 11.64 11.17 20.95
CA ILE A 217 12.09 11.79 22.20
C ILE A 217 13.28 11.03 22.78
N GLN A 218 13.24 9.70 22.81
CA GLN A 218 14.33 8.87 23.32
C GLN A 218 15.64 9.09 22.54
N VAL A 219 15.57 9.12 21.21
CA VAL A 219 16.73 9.40 20.35
C VAL A 219 17.26 10.82 20.58
N LEU A 220 16.38 11.83 20.59
CA LEU A 220 16.77 13.22 20.83
C LEU A 220 17.39 13.42 22.22
N LEU A 221 16.82 12.78 23.25
CA LEU A 221 17.30 12.86 24.62
C LEU A 221 18.68 12.21 24.75
N LYS A 222 18.88 11.04 24.14
CA LYS A 222 20.18 10.38 24.08
C LYS A 222 21.23 11.25 23.39
N SER A 223 20.91 11.79 22.21
CA SER A 223 21.83 12.69 21.49
C SER A 223 22.15 13.95 22.31
N TYR A 224 21.17 14.53 23.01
CA TYR A 224 21.41 15.67 23.89
C TYR A 224 22.34 15.31 25.05
N GLN A 225 22.13 14.15 25.70
CA GLN A 225 22.99 13.66 26.79
C GLN A 225 24.42 13.41 26.31
N ASP A 226 24.60 12.79 25.13
CA ASP A 226 25.91 12.53 24.53
C ASP A 226 26.67 13.83 24.19
N VAL A 227 25.97 14.87 23.72
CA VAL A 227 26.58 16.19 23.45
C VAL A 227 26.88 16.90 24.77
N LYS A 228 25.99 16.82 25.77
CA LYS A 228 26.19 17.40 27.11
C LYS A 228 27.41 16.81 27.80
N GLU A 229 27.55 15.48 27.79
CA GLU A 229 28.71 14.83 28.40
C GLU A 229 30.02 15.26 27.74
N ARG A 230 30.03 15.42 26.41
CA ARG A 230 31.19 15.94 25.67
C ARG A 230 31.47 17.42 26.00
N HIS A 231 30.43 18.23 26.16
CA HIS A 231 30.54 19.62 26.59
C HIS A 231 31.14 19.71 27.99
N ASP A 232 30.56 19.02 28.97
CA ASP A 232 30.98 19.06 30.37
C ASP A 232 32.45 18.57 30.53
N LYS A 233 32.85 17.52 29.79
CA LYS A 233 34.25 17.07 29.76
C LYS A 233 35.19 18.12 29.19
N LEU A 234 34.82 18.77 28.09
CA LEU A 234 35.64 19.78 27.44
C LEU A 234 35.74 21.05 28.29
N GLU A 235 34.67 21.43 29.00
CA GLU A 235 34.66 22.56 29.93
C GLU A 235 35.65 22.34 31.09
N VAL A 236 35.63 21.15 31.72
CA VAL A 236 36.60 20.76 32.75
C VAL A 236 38.03 20.74 32.22
N GLU A 237 38.23 20.28 30.98
CA GLU A 237 39.56 20.25 30.34
C GLU A 237 40.09 21.67 30.08
N ILE A 238 39.24 22.58 29.61
CA ILE A 238 39.58 24.00 29.42
C ILE A 238 39.93 24.64 30.77
N GLU A 239 39.13 24.41 31.81
CA GLU A 239 39.42 24.94 33.16
C GLU A 239 40.78 24.44 33.68
N ALA A 240 41.07 23.15 33.50
CA ALA A 240 42.34 22.56 33.91
C ALA A 240 43.56 23.09 33.13
N GLN A 241 43.37 23.48 31.86
CA GLN A 241 44.45 23.95 30.97
C GLN A 241 44.54 25.48 30.86
N SER A 242 43.56 26.21 31.39
CA SER A 242 43.42 27.67 31.32
C SER A 242 44.62 28.47 31.85
N LEU A 243 45.43 27.86 32.73
CA LEU A 243 46.61 28.47 33.33
C LEU A 243 47.93 28.09 32.62
N LEU A 244 47.91 27.20 31.63
CA LEU A 244 49.11 26.57 31.08
C LEU A 244 49.22 26.58 29.55
N GLN A 245 48.13 26.72 28.78
CA GLN A 245 48.15 26.64 27.30
C GLN A 245 47.12 27.56 26.62
N ASP A 246 47.27 27.76 25.31
CA ASP A 246 46.29 28.44 24.45
C ASP A 246 45.06 27.53 24.22
N THR A 247 43.93 27.93 24.77
CA THR A 247 42.65 27.19 24.74
C THR A 247 41.73 27.60 23.59
N SER A 248 42.14 28.54 22.72
CA SER A 248 41.27 29.14 21.70
C SER A 248 40.57 28.13 20.78
N GLY A 249 41.25 27.04 20.39
CA GLY A 249 40.66 25.96 19.59
C GLY A 249 39.66 25.10 20.37
N MET A 250 39.87 24.92 21.67
CA MET A 250 38.94 24.19 22.54
C MET A 250 37.70 25.02 22.85
N GLU A 251 37.88 26.33 23.08
CA GLU A 251 36.78 27.28 23.29
C GLU A 251 35.86 27.40 22.07
N ALA A 252 36.43 27.40 20.86
CA ALA A 252 35.65 27.35 19.61
C ALA A 252 34.80 26.08 19.52
N ARG A 253 35.38 24.92 19.86
CA ARG A 253 34.68 23.63 19.87
C ARG A 253 33.63 23.53 20.97
N LEU A 254 33.87 24.15 22.13
CA LEU A 254 32.90 24.27 23.21
C LEU A 254 31.70 25.12 22.76
N ALA A 255 31.94 26.22 22.03
CA ALA A 255 30.87 27.04 21.46
C ALA A 255 30.02 26.28 20.41
N GLU A 256 30.64 25.42 19.60
CA GLU A 256 29.93 24.54 18.67
C GLU A 256 29.06 23.52 19.40
N LEU A 257 29.60 22.83 20.41
CA LEU A 257 28.83 21.88 21.23
C LEU A 257 27.68 22.59 21.94
N LYS A 258 27.89 23.80 22.45
CA LYS A 258 26.83 24.62 23.07
C LYS A 258 25.71 24.99 22.08
N LYS A 259 26.06 25.28 20.82
CA LYS A 259 25.08 25.54 19.74
C LYS A 259 24.31 24.27 19.37
N GLU A 260 24.99 23.12 19.31
CA GLU A 260 24.38 21.82 19.06
C GLU A 260 23.43 21.41 20.20
N MET A 261 23.86 21.57 21.45
CA MET A 261 23.02 21.38 22.65
C MET A 261 21.80 22.30 22.64
N LYS A 262 21.96 23.58 22.27
CA LYS A 262 20.84 24.51 22.16
C LYS A 262 19.84 24.02 21.10
N THR A 263 20.33 23.61 19.93
CA THR A 263 19.48 23.11 18.83
C THR A 263 18.72 21.84 19.23
N LEU A 264 19.37 20.90 19.92
CA LEU A 264 18.73 19.69 20.44
C LEU A 264 17.78 20.01 21.59
N GLY A 265 18.15 20.95 22.46
CA GLY A 265 17.34 21.43 23.58
C GLY A 265 16.06 22.13 23.12
N ASP A 266 16.13 22.96 22.07
CA ASP A 266 14.95 23.60 21.47
C ASP A 266 13.98 22.55 20.91
N LYS A 267 14.50 21.48 20.29
CA LYS A 267 13.69 20.33 19.81
C LYS A 267 13.07 19.52 20.95
N LEU A 268 13.80 19.28 22.05
CA LEU A 268 13.28 18.60 23.23
C LEU A 268 12.26 19.44 24.00
N THR A 269 12.44 20.77 24.02
CA THR A 269 11.51 21.74 24.59
C THR A 269 10.18 21.73 23.84
N PHE A 270 10.21 21.61 22.50
CA PHE A 270 9.00 21.39 21.70
C PHE A 270 8.21 20.17 22.20
N TYR A 271 8.88 19.07 22.56
CA TYR A 271 8.25 17.87 23.13
C TYR A 271 7.96 17.94 24.64
N ARG A 272 8.12 19.12 25.27
CA ARG A 272 7.95 19.34 26.72
C ARG A 272 8.84 18.44 27.59
N VAL A 273 10.01 18.04 27.08
CA VAL A 273 10.99 17.27 27.86
C VAL A 273 11.78 18.23 28.76
N PRO A 274 11.73 18.07 30.10
CA PRO A 274 12.52 18.91 31.00
C PRO A 274 14.01 18.55 30.89
N LEU A 275 14.87 19.56 30.70
CA LEU A 275 16.33 19.37 30.52
C LEU A 275 17.13 19.58 31.81
N ASP A 276 16.47 20.06 32.86
CA ASP A 276 17.03 20.41 34.17
C ASP A 276 17.10 19.23 35.14
N ARG A 277 16.46 18.10 34.80
CA ARG A 277 16.43 16.89 35.62
C ARG A 277 16.43 15.61 34.78
N PRO A 278 16.83 14.46 35.36
CA PRO A 278 16.61 13.16 34.74
C PRO A 278 15.13 12.92 34.45
N VAL A 279 14.82 12.34 33.29
CA VAL A 279 13.45 12.15 32.81
C VAL A 279 13.17 10.67 32.61
N SER A 280 12.09 10.17 33.22
CA SER A 280 11.51 8.88 32.84
C SER A 280 10.57 9.08 31.65
N LEU A 281 10.70 8.26 30.61
CA LEU A 281 9.85 8.36 29.42
C LEU A 281 8.37 8.17 29.75
N ASP A 282 8.05 7.36 30.75
CA ASP A 282 6.67 7.09 31.18
C ASP A 282 5.97 8.30 31.83
N GLU A 283 6.72 9.32 32.22
CA GLU A 283 6.22 10.53 32.87
C GLU A 283 5.96 11.68 31.88
N LEU A 284 6.30 11.49 30.61
CA LEU A 284 6.18 12.51 29.58
C LEU A 284 4.78 12.52 28.95
N THR A 285 4.20 13.71 28.83
CA THR A 285 3.00 13.97 28.01
C THR A 285 3.35 14.97 26.91
N PRO A 286 4.09 14.53 25.87
CA PRO A 286 4.52 15.42 24.81
C PRO A 286 3.30 15.96 24.05
N PRO A 287 3.36 17.20 23.53
CA PRO A 287 2.36 17.67 22.60
C PRO A 287 2.41 16.78 21.37
N LYS A 288 1.28 16.13 21.10
CA LYS A 288 1.13 15.24 19.96
C LYS A 288 1.36 16.06 18.68
N PRO A 289 2.26 15.64 17.77
CA PRO A 289 2.38 16.23 16.45
C PRO A 289 0.99 16.36 15.82
N PHE A 290 0.74 17.43 15.05
CA PHE A 290 -0.57 17.64 14.41
C PHE A 290 -1.03 16.41 13.62
N ILE A 291 -0.11 15.61 13.07
CA ILE A 291 -0.42 14.35 12.41
C ILE A 291 -0.98 13.29 13.38
N GLU A 292 -0.47 13.14 14.60
CA GLU A 292 -1.09 12.30 15.64
C GLU A 292 -2.42 12.87 16.13
N THR A 293 -2.56 14.20 16.20
CA THR A 293 -3.87 14.83 16.48
C THR A 293 -4.89 14.53 15.37
N LEU A 294 -4.44 14.48 14.10
CA LEU A 294 -5.26 14.06 12.97
C LEU A 294 -5.66 12.56 13.05
N SER A 295 -4.92 11.66 13.74
CA SER A 295 -5.43 10.29 14.03
C SER A 295 -6.65 10.33 14.89
N GLU A 296 -6.57 11.18 15.91
CA GLU A 296 -7.54 11.21 16.98
C GLU A 296 -8.85 11.82 16.49
N MET A 297 -8.79 12.68 15.48
CA MET A 297 -9.94 13.24 14.77
C MET A 297 -10.64 12.22 13.84
N GLY A 298 -9.96 11.12 13.44
CA GLY A 298 -10.50 10.04 12.59
C GLY A 298 -11.40 9.02 13.31
N GLY A 299 -11.83 9.31 14.54
CA GLY A 299 -12.82 8.50 15.27
C GLY A 299 -12.24 7.29 16.01
N SER A 300 -12.03 7.47 17.32
CA SER A 300 -11.61 6.52 18.37
C SER A 300 -10.10 6.46 18.65
N PRO A 301 -9.67 6.52 19.94
CA PRO A 301 -8.27 6.35 20.33
C PRO A 301 -7.76 4.97 19.91
N GLY A 302 -6.65 4.91 19.18
CA GLY A 302 -6.02 3.66 18.73
C GLY A 302 -6.12 3.38 17.23
N LYS A 303 -6.67 4.27 16.42
CA LYS A 303 -6.62 4.20 14.96
C LYS A 303 -5.64 5.26 14.41
N LEU A 304 -4.66 4.78 13.64
CA LEU A 304 -3.51 5.54 13.11
C LEU A 304 -3.91 6.66 12.13
N PRO A 305 -3.15 7.77 11.99
CA PRO A 305 -3.25 8.65 10.85
C PRO A 305 -2.03 8.57 9.91
N LEU A 306 -2.35 8.50 8.63
CA LEU A 306 -1.70 9.24 7.55
C LEU A 306 -0.17 9.15 7.44
N VAL A 307 0.32 8.00 7.00
CA VAL A 307 0.86 7.91 5.63
C VAL A 307 0.30 6.61 5.07
N ALA A 308 -0.63 6.69 4.14
CA ALA A 308 -0.87 5.57 3.25
C ALA A 308 -0.34 6.03 1.90
N THR A 309 0.67 5.33 1.43
CA THR A 309 1.30 5.63 0.16
C THR A 309 0.30 5.48 -0.97
N ALA A 310 0.31 6.38 -1.95
CA ALA A 310 -0.57 6.29 -3.10
C ALA A 310 -0.45 4.90 -3.80
N SER A 311 -1.59 4.23 -4.03
CA SER A 311 -1.60 2.86 -4.57
C SER A 311 -1.30 2.85 -6.06
N GLY A 312 -0.06 2.54 -6.45
CA GLY A 312 0.31 2.38 -7.87
C GLY A 312 -0.53 1.34 -8.63
N THR A 313 -0.96 0.25 -7.96
CA THR A 313 -1.86 -0.76 -8.54
C THR A 313 -3.23 -0.18 -8.84
N THR A 314 -3.81 0.56 -7.88
CA THR A 314 -5.10 1.24 -8.08
C THR A 314 -4.96 2.31 -9.16
N ALA A 315 -3.90 3.12 -9.11
CA ALA A 315 -3.63 4.18 -10.07
C ALA A 315 -3.60 3.65 -11.51
N ARG A 316 -2.83 2.59 -11.78
CA ARG A 316 -2.75 1.99 -13.12
C ARG A 316 -4.10 1.51 -13.61
N THR A 317 -4.89 0.90 -12.73
CA THR A 317 -6.24 0.44 -13.07
C THR A 317 -7.16 1.60 -13.40
N LEU A 318 -7.18 2.65 -12.58
CA LEU A 318 -8.01 3.83 -12.84
C LEU A 318 -7.54 4.60 -14.09
N ILE A 319 -6.24 4.73 -14.31
CA ILE A 319 -5.66 5.38 -15.50
C ILE A 319 -6.04 4.60 -16.77
N ALA A 320 -5.84 3.28 -16.79
CA ALA A 320 -6.18 2.45 -17.94
C ALA A 320 -7.68 2.55 -18.26
N LEU A 321 -8.55 2.37 -17.27
CA LEU A 321 -9.99 2.43 -17.44
C LEU A 321 -10.49 3.83 -17.84
N GLN A 322 -9.86 4.88 -17.32
CA GLN A 322 -10.15 6.26 -17.71
C GLN A 322 -9.74 6.53 -19.16
N ASP A 323 -8.54 6.09 -19.58
CA ASP A 323 -8.00 6.34 -20.92
C ASP A 323 -8.77 5.59 -22.01
N ILE A 324 -9.21 4.35 -21.74
CA ILE A 324 -10.08 3.61 -22.67
C ILE A 324 -11.53 4.11 -22.68
N GLY A 325 -11.87 5.09 -21.83
CA GLY A 325 -13.20 5.70 -21.77
C GLY A 325 -14.24 4.92 -20.98
N ALA A 326 -13.84 3.95 -20.14
CA ALA A 326 -14.77 3.11 -19.39
C ALA A 326 -15.64 3.91 -18.40
N PHE A 327 -15.15 5.04 -17.91
CA PHE A 327 -15.90 5.95 -17.04
C PHE A 327 -16.65 7.06 -17.79
N ASN A 328 -16.53 7.19 -19.12
CA ASN A 328 -16.94 8.38 -19.87
C ASN A 328 -17.92 8.14 -21.03
N GLN A 329 -18.73 7.07 -20.98
CA GLN A 329 -19.63 6.71 -22.09
C GLN A 329 -20.66 7.79 -22.45
N SER A 330 -21.13 8.56 -21.48
CA SER A 330 -22.14 9.62 -21.66
C SER A 330 -21.79 10.86 -20.86
N GLY A 331 -20.50 11.09 -20.63
CA GLY A 331 -19.97 11.92 -19.55
C GLY A 331 -19.41 11.05 -18.42
N PHE A 332 -18.67 11.68 -17.50
CA PHE A 332 -18.05 10.98 -16.38
C PHE A 332 -19.11 10.40 -15.44
N ASP A 333 -19.04 9.08 -15.19
CA ASP A 333 -19.89 8.38 -14.24
C ASP A 333 -19.11 8.02 -12.97
N PRO A 334 -19.26 8.81 -11.87
CA PRO A 334 -18.55 8.54 -10.63
C PRO A 334 -19.00 7.24 -9.95
N SER A 335 -20.19 6.71 -10.27
CA SER A 335 -20.71 5.47 -9.68
C SER A 335 -19.97 4.23 -10.20
N ILE A 336 -19.61 4.23 -11.48
CA ILE A 336 -18.77 3.18 -12.08
C ILE A 336 -17.39 3.23 -11.45
N ALA A 337 -16.78 4.43 -11.39
CA ALA A 337 -15.47 4.62 -10.77
C ALA A 337 -15.46 4.18 -9.30
N GLN A 338 -16.48 4.54 -8.52
CA GLN A 338 -16.61 4.14 -7.12
C GLN A 338 -16.71 2.62 -6.97
N THR A 339 -17.54 1.97 -7.79
CA THR A 339 -17.74 0.51 -7.77
C THR A 339 -16.45 -0.25 -8.09
N VAL A 340 -15.70 0.22 -9.08
CA VAL A 340 -14.40 -0.36 -9.43
C VAL A 340 -13.40 -0.15 -8.28
N SER A 341 -13.28 1.07 -7.76
CA SER A 341 -12.38 1.40 -6.65
C SER A 341 -12.71 0.62 -5.38
N SER A 342 -14.00 0.47 -5.03
CA SER A 342 -14.44 -0.28 -3.86
C SER A 342 -14.13 -1.78 -4.00
N THR A 343 -14.34 -2.35 -5.20
CA THR A 343 -14.04 -3.75 -5.45
C THR A 343 -12.54 -4.00 -5.46
N LEU A 344 -11.75 -3.14 -6.10
CA LEU A 344 -10.28 -3.16 -6.02
C LEU A 344 -9.83 -3.13 -4.57
N CYS A 345 -10.32 -2.16 -3.79
CA CYS A 345 -10.05 -2.04 -2.36
C CYS A 345 -10.31 -3.36 -1.64
N SER A 346 -11.49 -3.95 -1.84
CA SER A 346 -11.87 -5.20 -1.17
C SER A 346 -10.87 -6.33 -1.44
N THR A 347 -10.42 -6.49 -2.68
CA THR A 347 -9.47 -7.56 -3.05
C THR A 347 -8.06 -7.27 -2.55
N ILE A 348 -7.53 -6.09 -2.82
CA ILE A 348 -6.10 -5.81 -2.58
C ILE A 348 -5.81 -5.47 -1.11
N VAL A 349 -6.81 -4.96 -0.36
CA VAL A 349 -6.72 -4.80 1.09
C VAL A 349 -6.93 -6.14 1.79
N HIS A 350 -7.90 -6.97 1.35
CA HIS A 350 -8.07 -8.31 1.92
C HIS A 350 -6.83 -9.20 1.70
N GLY A 351 -6.23 -9.15 0.50
CA GLY A 351 -4.95 -9.79 0.20
C GLY A 351 -3.75 -9.21 0.95
N GLY A 352 -3.93 -8.14 1.72
CA GLY A 352 -2.90 -7.53 2.58
C GLY A 352 -1.84 -6.73 1.84
N HIS A 353 -2.11 -6.37 0.58
CA HIS A 353 -1.19 -5.60 -0.27
C HIS A 353 -1.30 -4.09 -0.06
N HIS A 354 -2.46 -3.60 0.37
CA HIS A 354 -2.76 -2.18 0.50
C HIS A 354 -3.61 -1.85 1.72
N SER A 355 -3.80 -0.56 2.00
CA SER A 355 -4.86 -0.05 2.91
C SER A 355 -5.99 0.65 2.16
N VAL A 356 -7.16 0.76 2.80
CA VAL A 356 -8.34 1.45 2.23
C VAL A 356 -7.99 2.88 1.82
N LEU A 357 -7.17 3.56 2.62
CA LEU A 357 -6.75 4.95 2.35
C LEU A 357 -5.95 5.07 1.05
N GLU A 358 -5.09 4.11 0.74
CA GLU A 358 -4.27 4.15 -0.48
C GLU A 358 -5.12 4.03 -1.74
N VAL A 359 -6.23 3.27 -1.65
CA VAL A 359 -7.17 3.09 -2.75
C VAL A 359 -8.10 4.31 -2.85
N GLY A 360 -8.59 4.79 -1.71
CA GLY A 360 -9.43 5.99 -1.64
C GLY A 360 -8.72 7.25 -2.14
N GLU A 361 -7.44 7.42 -1.87
CA GLU A 361 -6.63 8.53 -2.41
C GLU A 361 -6.56 8.49 -3.94
N MET A 362 -6.31 7.32 -4.54
CA MET A 362 -6.29 7.20 -6.02
C MET A 362 -7.65 7.43 -6.64
N TYR A 363 -8.72 7.02 -5.95
CA TYR A 363 -10.07 7.33 -6.35
C TYR A 363 -10.34 8.84 -6.32
N ASN A 364 -9.95 9.53 -5.25
CA ASN A 364 -10.10 10.99 -5.15
C ASN A 364 -9.33 11.72 -6.27
N ARG A 365 -8.10 11.29 -6.60
CA ARG A 365 -7.36 11.90 -7.73
C ARG A 365 -8.04 11.72 -9.09
N LEU A 366 -8.75 10.61 -9.31
CA LEU A 366 -9.57 10.45 -10.50
C LEU A 366 -10.72 11.47 -10.51
N LEU A 367 -11.38 11.68 -9.36
CA LEU A 367 -12.43 12.70 -9.23
C LEU A 367 -11.87 14.11 -9.47
N ASP A 368 -10.71 14.43 -8.90
CA ASP A 368 -10.04 15.72 -9.07
C ASP A 368 -9.65 15.96 -10.52
N TYR A 369 -9.12 14.96 -11.22
CA TYR A 369 -8.85 15.05 -12.66
C TYR A 369 -10.09 15.48 -13.44
N HIS A 370 -11.26 14.92 -13.13
CA HIS A 370 -12.52 15.29 -13.78
C HIS A 370 -13.04 16.67 -13.36
N ALA A 371 -12.93 17.03 -12.07
CA ALA A 371 -13.28 18.36 -11.59
C ALA A 371 -12.44 19.45 -12.28
N ILE A 372 -11.13 19.22 -12.40
CA ILE A 372 -10.20 20.12 -13.10
C ILE A 372 -10.57 20.21 -14.59
N ASN A 373 -10.76 19.07 -15.26
CA ASN A 373 -11.02 19.07 -16.71
C ASN A 373 -12.36 19.71 -17.07
N THR A 374 -13.39 19.54 -16.24
CA THR A 374 -14.70 20.18 -16.42
C THR A 374 -14.65 21.68 -16.17
N MET A 375 -13.88 22.13 -15.16
CA MET A 375 -13.60 23.54 -14.92
C MET A 375 -12.82 24.19 -16.07
N GLU A 376 -11.76 23.53 -16.59
CA GLU A 376 -11.01 23.99 -17.77
C GLU A 376 -11.89 24.10 -19.03
N SER A 377 -12.92 23.25 -19.12
CA SER A 377 -13.88 23.24 -20.23
C SER A 377 -15.04 24.25 -20.06
N GLY A 378 -15.05 25.04 -18.97
CA GLY A 378 -16.09 26.04 -18.71
C GLY A 378 -17.40 25.49 -18.16
N HIS A 379 -17.42 24.23 -17.69
CA HIS A 379 -18.57 23.55 -17.13
C HIS A 379 -18.25 22.99 -15.73
N PRO A 380 -17.96 23.84 -14.73
CA PRO A 380 -17.51 23.38 -13.42
C PRO A 380 -18.54 22.44 -12.80
N MET A 381 -18.07 21.28 -12.32
CA MET A 381 -18.89 20.40 -11.50
C MET A 381 -19.03 20.96 -10.09
N ASP A 382 -20.17 20.69 -9.46
CA ASP A 382 -20.38 20.99 -8.04
C ASP A 382 -19.65 19.95 -7.20
N GLU A 383 -18.53 20.35 -6.59
CA GLU A 383 -17.71 19.51 -5.71
C GLU A 383 -18.54 18.86 -4.59
N THR A 384 -19.63 19.50 -4.13
CA THR A 384 -20.50 18.95 -3.08
C THR A 384 -21.33 17.74 -3.54
N THR A 385 -21.40 17.51 -4.84
CA THR A 385 -22.11 16.36 -5.44
C THR A 385 -21.17 15.21 -5.79
N MET A 386 -19.86 15.43 -5.71
CA MET A 386 -18.86 14.42 -6.03
C MET A 386 -18.69 13.46 -4.84
N PRO A 387 -18.77 12.14 -5.05
CA PRO A 387 -18.73 11.17 -3.96
C PRO A 387 -17.29 10.90 -3.50
N TYR A 388 -16.61 11.93 -3.00
CA TYR A 388 -15.26 11.82 -2.48
C TYR A 388 -15.16 10.78 -1.35
N TYR A 389 -14.04 10.05 -1.33
CA TYR A 389 -13.66 9.26 -0.17
C TYR A 389 -13.20 10.20 0.95
N GLU A 390 -13.84 10.08 2.10
CA GLU A 390 -13.50 10.80 3.31
C GLU A 390 -12.48 10.01 4.14
N ILE A 391 -11.34 10.64 4.40
CA ILE A 391 -10.27 10.04 5.20
C ILE A 391 -10.81 9.74 6.61
N GLY A 392 -10.71 8.47 7.00
CA GLY A 392 -11.18 7.99 8.30
C GLY A 392 -12.55 7.30 8.25
N ASP A 393 -13.32 7.49 7.17
CA ASP A 393 -14.57 6.78 6.93
C ASP A 393 -14.49 5.88 5.69
N SER A 394 -14.09 4.62 5.91
CA SER A 394 -13.98 3.59 4.86
C SER A 394 -15.29 3.37 4.09
N TYR A 395 -16.46 3.65 4.66
CA TYR A 395 -17.74 3.45 3.98
C TYR A 395 -18.02 4.48 2.90
N THR A 396 -17.36 5.65 2.92
CA THR A 396 -17.50 6.64 1.85
C THR A 396 -16.95 6.15 0.51
N LEU A 397 -16.00 5.20 0.52
CA LEU A 397 -15.52 4.51 -0.69
C LEU A 397 -16.55 3.50 -1.23
N VAL A 398 -17.50 3.05 -0.42
CA VAL A 398 -18.49 2.04 -0.80
C VAL A 398 -19.70 2.73 -1.47
N PRO A 399 -20.21 2.20 -2.60
CA PRO A 399 -21.45 2.69 -3.20
C PRO A 399 -22.59 2.79 -2.18
N PRO A 400 -23.37 3.90 -2.14
CA PRO A 400 -24.36 4.14 -1.11
C PRO A 400 -25.34 2.98 -0.88
N GLY A 401 -25.79 2.33 -1.96
CA GLY A 401 -26.72 1.19 -1.90
C GLY A 401 -26.16 -0.09 -1.28
N MET A 402 -24.86 -0.16 -0.98
CA MET A 402 -24.21 -1.33 -0.37
C MET A 402 -23.72 -1.09 1.06
N ARG A 403 -23.69 0.16 1.52
CA ARG A 403 -23.04 0.53 2.79
C ARG A 403 -23.62 -0.22 3.99
N GLU A 404 -24.94 -0.35 4.04
CA GLU A 404 -25.65 -1.04 5.12
C GLU A 404 -25.29 -2.53 5.16
N ASP A 405 -25.38 -3.23 4.02
CA ASP A 405 -25.08 -4.66 3.92
C ASP A 405 -23.62 -4.96 4.28
N VAL A 406 -22.69 -4.14 3.80
CA VAL A 406 -21.27 -4.23 4.16
C VAL A 406 -21.08 -4.01 5.66
N GLY A 407 -21.78 -3.03 6.24
CA GLY A 407 -21.76 -2.76 7.68
C GLY A 407 -22.25 -3.94 8.53
N LEU A 408 -23.40 -4.51 8.17
CA LEU A 408 -23.97 -5.69 8.83
C LEU A 408 -23.04 -6.90 8.68
N ARG A 409 -22.45 -7.11 7.50
CA ARG A 409 -21.49 -8.19 7.27
C ARG A 409 -20.23 -8.03 8.10
N GLN A 410 -19.68 -6.81 8.18
CA GLN A 410 -18.49 -6.52 8.97
C GLN A 410 -18.73 -6.80 10.45
N GLN A 411 -19.86 -6.35 11.01
CA GLN A 411 -20.24 -6.63 12.39
C GLN A 411 -20.36 -8.14 12.65
N SER A 412 -20.99 -8.86 11.71
CA SER A 412 -21.10 -10.32 11.78
C SER A 412 -19.73 -11.01 11.82
N LEU A 413 -18.80 -10.63 10.92
CA LEU A 413 -17.44 -11.19 10.89
C LEU A 413 -16.64 -10.90 12.17
N GLN A 414 -16.78 -9.70 12.73
CA GLN A 414 -16.14 -9.32 14.01
C GLN A 414 -16.67 -10.18 15.17
N SER A 415 -17.97 -10.44 15.23
CA SER A 415 -18.57 -11.27 16.29
C SER A 415 -18.10 -12.75 16.23
N ILE A 416 -17.90 -13.28 15.02
CA ILE A 416 -17.36 -14.63 14.80
C ILE A 416 -15.89 -14.72 15.23
N GLY A 417 -15.10 -13.67 14.94
CA GLY A 417 -13.69 -13.57 15.37
C GLY A 417 -13.54 -13.64 16.89
N MET A 418 -14.35 -12.87 17.64
CA MET A 418 -14.35 -12.90 19.11
C MET A 418 -14.73 -14.27 19.67
N THR A 419 -15.69 -14.95 19.05
CA THR A 419 -16.15 -16.28 19.50
C THR A 419 -15.09 -17.38 19.28
N LYS A 420 -14.28 -17.28 18.21
CA LYS A 420 -13.14 -18.18 17.98
C LYS A 420 -11.97 -17.89 18.92
N GLY A 421 -11.69 -16.62 19.23
CA GLY A 421 -10.65 -16.24 20.21
C GLY A 421 -10.96 -16.73 21.63
N LEU A 422 -12.21 -16.64 22.06
CA LEU A 422 -12.66 -17.22 23.34
C LEU A 422 -12.49 -18.75 23.38
N LYS A 423 -12.80 -19.45 22.27
CA LYS A 423 -12.60 -20.91 22.18
C LYS A 423 -11.11 -21.30 22.18
N SER A 424 -10.24 -20.54 21.50
CA SER A 424 -8.80 -20.83 21.48
C SER A 424 -8.16 -20.62 22.86
N GLN A 425 -8.52 -19.53 23.55
CA GLN A 425 -8.09 -19.26 24.93
C GLN A 425 -8.58 -20.35 25.90
N LEU A 426 -9.79 -20.88 25.71
CA LEU A 426 -10.31 -22.00 26.51
C LEU A 426 -9.59 -23.33 26.23
N THR A 427 -9.11 -23.57 25.00
CA THR A 427 -8.27 -24.74 24.68
C THR A 427 -6.84 -24.58 25.20
N ASP A 428 -6.26 -23.38 25.14
CA ASP A 428 -4.91 -23.11 25.66
C ASP A 428 -4.88 -23.19 27.19
N PHE A 429 -5.95 -22.74 27.86
CA PHE A 429 -6.11 -22.92 29.31
C PHE A 429 -6.17 -24.40 29.70
N LYS A 430 -6.89 -25.23 28.94
CA LYS A 430 -6.96 -26.70 29.17
C LYS A 430 -5.67 -27.45 28.82
N GLN A 431 -4.86 -26.94 27.89
CA GLN A 431 -3.53 -27.50 27.60
C GLN A 431 -2.48 -27.09 28.65
N SER A 432 -2.64 -25.92 29.28
CA SER A 432 -1.77 -25.50 30.40
C SER A 432 -1.96 -26.35 31.67
N GLU A 433 -3.10 -27.03 31.81
CA GLU A 433 -3.38 -27.95 32.92
C GLU A 433 -2.83 -29.37 32.70
N ASN A 434 -2.27 -29.70 31.52
CA ASN A 434 -1.62 -30.99 31.24
C ASN A 434 -0.43 -30.81 30.28
N PRO A 435 0.77 -30.47 30.78
CA PRO A 435 1.95 -30.33 29.95
C PRO A 435 2.45 -31.71 29.51
N THR A 436 2.16 -32.11 28.28
CA THR A 436 2.88 -33.21 27.63
C THR A 436 4.28 -32.74 27.23
N PRO A 437 5.35 -33.53 27.47
CA PRO A 437 6.70 -33.09 27.14
C PRO A 437 6.90 -33.08 25.63
N LYS A 438 7.45 -31.98 25.10
CA LYS A 438 7.88 -31.86 23.69
C LYS A 438 9.03 -32.85 23.41
N PRO A 439 9.00 -33.60 22.30
CA PRO A 439 10.16 -34.34 21.85
C PRO A 439 11.17 -33.40 21.17
N SER A 440 12.44 -33.64 21.46
CA SER A 440 13.62 -33.00 20.88
C SER A 440 13.99 -33.61 19.52
N GLY A 441 14.41 -32.76 18.58
CA GLY A 441 15.10 -33.14 17.33
C GLY A 441 14.20 -33.04 16.08
N GLY A 442 14.67 -32.62 14.90
CA GLY A 442 16.02 -32.30 14.45
C GLY A 442 15.95 -31.68 13.05
N TYR A 443 17.01 -30.98 12.68
CA TYR A 443 17.24 -30.44 11.35
C TYR A 443 17.35 -31.56 10.31
N HIS A 444 16.70 -31.40 9.15
CA HIS A 444 17.19 -31.95 7.90
C HIS A 444 16.86 -31.04 6.73
N PHE A 445 17.92 -30.62 6.04
CA PHE A 445 17.92 -30.07 4.68
C PHE A 445 17.68 -31.19 3.67
N SER A 446 16.79 -30.94 2.71
CA SER A 446 16.93 -31.26 1.28
C SER A 446 15.75 -30.67 0.52
#